data_AF-A4ABV0-F1
#
_entry.id   AF-A4ABV0-F1
#
_cell.length_a   1.000
_cell.length_b   1.000
_cell.length_c   1.000
_cell.angle_alpha   90.00
_cell.angle_beta   90.00
_cell.angle_gamma   90.00
#
_symmetry.space_group_name_H-M   'P 1'
#
loop_
_entity.id
_entity.type
_entity.pdbx_description
1 polymer ?
#
loop_
_entity_poly.entity_id
_entity_poly.type
_entity_poly.pdbx_seq_one_letter_code
_entity_poly.pdbx_strand_id
1 'polypeptide(L)'
;MLRIFQQLVFLSVLGVAAVSAQEPRDRSSLEAAEGLWEYTDLITRDGKSLPLTGIFLIREGMFLQQSIFNGEPFAKQGSMAHAGPYWAGGAGLRLRSDQTLSLDPASDTPITSAGALEHDLKVSREGEALTLQFGGGTSTIQTFTLISEAEKTRIYNFSNGSLALADDYFILVIGDEDKAVTGYGTYSRNGELLAMSAIRWAESDGREVKNLRDHRLSATLSDAALTLADGRSFPIISNVPQ
;
A
#
# COMPACT_ATOMS: atom_id res chain seq x y z
N MET A 1 3.56 27.30 76.08
CA MET A 1 3.88 28.30 75.03
C MET A 1 2.91 28.02 73.88
N LEU A 2 1.76 28.66 73.70
CA LEU A 2 1.37 30.07 73.55
C LEU A 2 1.92 30.77 72.28
N ARG A 3 0.98 31.32 71.49
CA ARG A 3 1.03 32.24 70.30
C ARG A 3 0.81 31.54 68.95
N ILE A 4 -0.34 31.64 68.24
CA ILE A 4 -1.30 32.70 67.82
C ILE A 4 -0.80 33.55 66.60
N PHE A 5 -1.73 33.75 65.64
CA PHE A 5 -1.83 34.68 64.47
C PHE A 5 -1.26 34.15 63.14
N GLN A 6 -2.04 33.79 62.10
CA GLN A 6 -3.11 34.48 61.32
C GLN A 6 -2.55 35.57 60.39
N GLN A 7 -2.54 35.33 59.07
CA GLN A 7 -2.93 36.29 58.04
C GLN A 7 -3.07 35.65 56.64
N LEU A 8 -4.22 35.92 56.02
CA LEU A 8 -4.56 35.70 54.61
C LEU A 8 -3.72 36.61 53.71
N VAL A 9 -3.32 36.10 52.54
CA VAL A 9 -3.35 36.89 51.29
C VAL A 9 -3.87 35.99 50.18
N PHE A 10 -5.04 36.34 49.66
CA PHE A 10 -5.53 35.89 48.36
C PHE A 10 -4.70 36.57 47.27
N LEU A 11 -4.07 35.79 46.40
CA LEU A 11 -3.57 36.30 45.12
C LEU A 11 -4.19 35.47 44.00
N SER A 12 -5.23 36.04 43.39
CA SER A 12 -5.85 35.56 42.18
C SER A 12 -4.90 35.81 41.00
N VAL A 13 -4.14 34.79 40.60
CA VAL A 13 -3.47 34.81 39.30
C VAL A 13 -4.48 34.31 38.27
N LEU A 14 -4.90 35.19 37.37
CA LEU A 14 -5.62 34.81 36.17
C LEU A 14 -4.79 33.78 35.41
N GLY A 15 -5.28 32.54 35.35
CA GLY A 15 -4.79 31.55 34.42
C GLY A 15 -5.13 32.02 33.00
N VAL A 16 -4.12 32.42 32.24
CA VAL A 16 -4.21 32.36 30.78
C VAL A 16 -4.14 30.87 30.46
N ALA A 17 -5.31 30.23 30.34
CA ALA A 17 -5.39 28.93 29.70
C ALA A 17 -4.91 29.15 28.26
N ALA A 18 -3.68 28.70 27.97
CA ALA A 18 -3.27 28.49 26.61
C ALA A 18 -4.26 27.47 26.04
N VAL A 19 -5.21 27.97 25.24
CA VAL A 19 -6.02 27.14 24.35
C VAL A 19 -5.00 26.52 23.40
N SER A 20 -4.51 25.33 23.76
CA SER A 20 -3.83 24.47 22.81
C SER A 20 -4.87 24.20 21.74
N ALA A 21 -4.68 24.82 20.57
CA ALA A 21 -5.45 24.49 19.39
C ALA A 21 -5.29 22.99 19.17
N GLN A 22 -6.34 22.24 19.50
CA GLN A 22 -6.41 20.82 19.25
C GLN A 22 -6.53 20.71 17.74
N GLU A 23 -5.39 20.49 17.06
CA GLU A 23 -5.36 20.25 15.63
C GLU A 23 -6.38 19.16 15.25
N PRO A 24 -7.03 19.26 14.08
CA PRO A 24 -8.04 18.30 13.65
C PRO A 24 -7.38 16.94 13.38
N ARG A 25 -7.33 16.09 14.42
CA ARG A 25 -6.48 14.89 14.47
C ARG A 25 -6.96 13.67 13.68
N ASP A 26 -8.20 13.64 13.18
CA ASP A 26 -8.74 12.41 12.56
C ASP A 26 -8.88 12.46 11.03
N ARG A 27 -8.90 13.65 10.40
CA ARG A 27 -8.77 13.74 8.93
C ARG A 27 -7.33 13.69 8.46
N SER A 28 -6.37 13.96 9.35
CA SER A 28 -4.96 14.10 9.01
C SER A 28 -4.28 12.79 8.60
N SER A 29 -4.66 11.63 9.14
CA SER A 29 -3.93 10.37 8.86
C SER A 29 -4.31 9.73 7.52
N LEU A 30 -5.59 9.79 7.12
CA LEU A 30 -6.00 9.32 5.79
C LEU A 30 -5.43 10.22 4.71
N GLU A 31 -5.64 11.54 4.84
CA GLU A 31 -5.11 12.53 3.90
C GLU A 31 -3.57 12.46 3.82
N ALA A 32 -2.88 12.22 4.93
CA ALA A 32 -1.43 12.01 4.93
C ALA A 32 -0.98 10.70 4.26
N ALA A 33 -1.80 9.65 4.29
CA ALA A 33 -1.45 8.37 3.68
C ALA A 33 -1.74 8.34 2.17
N GLU A 34 -2.67 9.15 1.69
CA GLU A 34 -3.06 9.14 0.28
C GLU A 34 -1.93 9.56 -0.65
N GLY A 35 -1.85 8.85 -1.77
CA GLY A 35 -0.85 9.07 -2.81
C GLY A 35 -0.38 7.77 -3.45
N LEU A 36 0.47 7.95 -4.46
CA LEU A 36 1.26 6.89 -5.08
C LEU A 36 2.69 6.99 -4.56
N TRP A 37 3.18 5.92 -3.96
CA TRP A 37 4.39 5.93 -3.15
C TRP A 37 5.40 4.89 -3.62
N GLU A 38 6.66 5.28 -3.80
CA GLU A 38 7.77 4.34 -4.05
C GLU A 38 8.38 3.87 -2.73
N TYR A 39 8.64 2.57 -2.61
CA TYR A 39 9.35 2.02 -1.46
C TYR A 39 10.79 2.55 -1.35
N THR A 40 11.17 3.00 -0.16
CA THR A 40 12.57 3.34 0.16
C THR A 40 13.21 2.34 1.12
N ASP A 41 12.46 1.83 2.09
CA ASP A 41 12.96 0.80 3.02
C ASP A 41 11.82 -0.03 3.63
N LEU A 42 12.16 -1.23 4.06
CA LEU A 42 11.33 -2.08 4.91
C LEU A 42 12.18 -2.56 6.08
N ILE A 43 11.83 -2.12 7.28
CA ILE A 43 12.55 -2.44 8.52
C ILE A 43 11.69 -3.38 9.35
N THR A 44 12.20 -4.57 9.61
CA THR A 44 11.53 -5.57 10.47
C THR A 44 11.40 -5.09 11.91
N ARG A 45 10.55 -5.77 12.69
CA ARG A 45 10.40 -5.51 14.14
C ARG A 45 11.73 -5.51 14.91
N ASP A 46 12.70 -6.31 14.47
CA ASP A 46 14.03 -6.41 15.12
C ASP A 46 15.02 -5.34 14.60
N GLY A 47 14.56 -4.36 13.83
CA GLY A 47 15.38 -3.27 13.30
C GLY A 47 16.22 -3.66 12.08
N LYS A 48 16.04 -4.86 11.53
CA LYS A 48 16.75 -5.29 10.31
C LYS A 48 16.06 -4.72 9.07
N SER A 49 16.80 -3.98 8.25
CA SER A 49 16.37 -3.56 6.90
C SER A 49 16.35 -4.75 5.94
N LEU A 50 15.30 -4.82 5.13
CA LEU A 50 15.09 -5.80 4.06
C LEU A 50 14.91 -5.02 2.75
N PRO A 51 15.97 -4.89 1.93
CA PRO A 51 15.91 -4.06 0.74
C PRO A 51 14.94 -4.68 -0.28
N LEU A 52 13.99 -3.87 -0.74
CA LEU A 52 13.04 -4.24 -1.78
C LEU A 52 12.77 -3.03 -2.67
N THR A 53 12.19 -3.28 -3.84
CA THR A 53 11.69 -2.25 -4.74
C THR A 53 10.22 -2.53 -4.99
N GLY A 54 9.39 -1.51 -4.87
CA GLY A 54 7.96 -1.64 -4.98
C GLY A 54 7.25 -0.31 -4.99
N ILE A 55 5.93 -0.38 -5.09
CA ILE A 55 5.04 0.77 -5.08
C ILE A 55 3.85 0.48 -4.17
N PHE A 56 3.28 1.54 -3.62
CA PHE A 56 2.10 1.49 -2.76
C PHE A 56 1.16 2.64 -3.15
N LEU A 57 -0.03 2.31 -3.65
CA LEU A 57 -1.12 3.25 -3.81
C LEU A 57 -2.06 3.18 -2.62
N ILE A 58 -2.43 4.33 -2.07
CA ILE A 58 -3.52 4.49 -1.11
C ILE A 58 -4.42 5.60 -1.68
N ARG A 59 -5.60 5.25 -2.18
CA ARG A 59 -6.52 6.22 -2.80
C ARG A 59 -7.95 5.69 -2.90
N GLU A 60 -8.93 6.58 -2.81
CA GLU A 60 -10.36 6.25 -3.03
C GLU A 60 -10.88 5.08 -2.16
N GLY A 61 -10.38 4.98 -0.92
CA GLY A 61 -10.76 3.92 0.02
C GLY A 61 -10.20 2.53 -0.32
N MET A 62 -9.32 2.43 -1.32
CA MET A 62 -8.63 1.21 -1.72
C MET A 62 -7.11 1.39 -1.67
N PHE A 63 -6.42 0.29 -1.45
CA PHE A 63 -4.97 0.27 -1.48
C PHE A 63 -4.48 -0.89 -2.34
N LEU A 64 -3.35 -0.67 -3.02
CA LEU A 64 -2.68 -1.66 -3.82
C LEU A 64 -1.18 -1.54 -3.58
N GLN A 65 -0.53 -2.65 -3.30
CA GLN A 65 0.90 -2.71 -3.04
C GLN A 65 1.51 -3.85 -3.83
N GLN A 66 2.64 -3.59 -4.47
CA GLN A 66 3.46 -4.64 -5.07
C GLN A 66 4.93 -4.34 -4.79
N SER A 67 5.68 -5.36 -4.37
CA SER A 67 7.12 -5.25 -4.17
C SER A 67 7.85 -6.56 -4.46
N ILE A 68 9.13 -6.45 -4.83
CA ILE A 68 10.05 -7.58 -5.00
C ILE A 68 11.34 -7.28 -4.24
N PHE A 69 11.85 -8.25 -3.48
CA PHE A 69 13.12 -8.12 -2.78
C PHE A 69 14.27 -7.86 -3.76
N ASN A 70 15.25 -7.06 -3.31
CA ASN A 70 16.45 -6.80 -4.07
C ASN A 70 17.48 -7.91 -3.85
N GLY A 71 18.13 -8.33 -4.93
CA GLY A 71 19.14 -9.36 -4.90
C GLY A 71 19.41 -9.94 -6.27
N GLU A 72 20.52 -10.68 -6.37
CA GLU A 72 20.89 -11.41 -7.57
C GLU A 72 21.06 -12.92 -7.25
N PRO A 73 20.55 -13.82 -8.11
CA PRO A 73 19.82 -13.53 -9.35
C PRO A 73 18.40 -13.01 -9.07
N PHE A 74 17.97 -11.99 -9.83
CA PHE A 74 16.64 -11.39 -9.66
C PHE A 74 15.49 -12.40 -9.76
N ALA A 75 15.60 -13.36 -10.69
CA ALA A 75 14.59 -14.38 -10.92
C ALA A 75 14.32 -15.28 -9.70
N LYS A 76 15.17 -15.24 -8.66
CA LYS A 76 15.02 -16.01 -7.42
C LYS A 76 14.58 -15.18 -6.22
N GLN A 77 14.26 -13.90 -6.40
CA GLN A 77 13.86 -13.05 -5.27
C GLN A 77 12.41 -13.29 -4.89
N GLY A 78 12.07 -13.18 -3.61
CA GLY A 78 10.67 -13.20 -3.18
C GLY A 78 9.94 -11.91 -3.60
N SER A 79 8.63 -11.99 -3.75
CA SER A 79 7.76 -10.83 -3.99
C SER A 79 6.53 -10.87 -3.10
N MET A 80 5.98 -9.69 -2.83
CA MET A 80 4.76 -9.51 -2.03
C MET A 80 3.79 -8.62 -2.79
N ALA A 81 2.51 -8.96 -2.73
CA ALA A 81 1.46 -8.13 -3.30
C ALA A 81 0.22 -8.14 -2.41
N HIS A 82 -0.38 -6.95 -2.25
CA HIS A 82 -1.56 -6.76 -1.43
C HIS A 82 -2.55 -5.86 -2.12
N ALA A 83 -3.83 -6.14 -1.94
CA ALA A 83 -4.91 -5.25 -2.35
C ALA A 83 -6.09 -5.36 -1.40
N GLY A 84 -6.82 -4.27 -1.22
CA GLY A 84 -8.08 -4.25 -0.49
C GLY A 84 -8.46 -2.87 0.02
N PRO A 85 -9.50 -2.76 0.85
CA PRO A 85 -9.97 -1.47 1.35
C PRO A 85 -9.09 -0.90 2.48
N TYR A 86 -9.13 0.42 2.62
CA TYR A 86 -8.61 1.14 3.79
C TYR A 86 -9.63 2.11 4.37
N TRP A 87 -9.48 2.41 5.66
CA TRP A 87 -10.30 3.39 6.37
C TRP A 87 -9.54 3.95 7.59
N ALA A 88 -10.05 5.06 8.15
CA ALA A 88 -9.50 5.60 9.39
C ALA A 88 -9.78 4.65 10.56
N GLY A 89 -8.79 4.42 11.41
CA GLY A 89 -9.00 3.64 12.63
C GLY A 89 -7.70 3.22 13.30
N GLY A 90 -7.84 2.67 14.52
CA GLY A 90 -6.70 2.16 15.29
C GLY A 90 -5.69 3.26 15.63
N ALA A 91 -4.45 3.10 15.17
CA ALA A 91 -3.35 4.06 15.33
C ALA A 91 -3.32 5.17 14.25
N GLY A 92 -4.27 5.15 13.31
CA GLY A 92 -4.46 6.19 12.29
C GLY A 92 -5.11 5.64 11.02
N LEU A 93 -4.54 4.56 10.48
CA LEU A 93 -4.99 3.91 9.25
C LEU A 93 -5.21 2.41 9.49
N ARG A 94 -6.34 1.89 9.02
CA ARG A 94 -6.60 0.45 8.92
C ARG A 94 -6.65 0.01 7.48
N LEU A 95 -6.02 -1.12 7.20
CA LEU A 95 -6.06 -1.80 5.91
C LEU A 95 -6.68 -3.17 6.12
N ARG A 96 -7.51 -3.63 5.18
CA ARG A 96 -7.84 -5.04 5.04
C ARG A 96 -7.31 -5.52 3.71
N SER A 97 -6.28 -6.33 3.73
CA SER A 97 -5.77 -7.03 2.55
C SER A 97 -6.74 -8.14 2.23
N ASP A 98 -7.58 -7.98 1.20
CA ASP A 98 -8.42 -9.06 0.68
C ASP A 98 -7.56 -10.06 -0.12
N GLN A 99 -6.46 -9.57 -0.69
CA GLN A 99 -5.39 -10.37 -1.26
C GLN A 99 -4.10 -10.12 -0.49
N THR A 100 -3.47 -11.20 -0.01
CA THR A 100 -2.14 -11.17 0.62
C THR A 100 -1.29 -12.25 -0.02
N LEU A 101 -0.60 -11.91 -1.11
CA LEU A 101 0.15 -12.83 -1.93
C LEU A 101 1.64 -12.73 -1.60
N SER A 102 2.27 -13.88 -1.38
CA SER A 102 3.74 -14.01 -1.32
C SER A 102 4.17 -15.03 -2.35
N LEU A 103 5.04 -14.62 -3.26
CA LEU A 103 5.60 -15.48 -4.30
C LEU A 103 7.09 -15.68 -4.05
N ASP A 104 7.52 -16.93 -3.89
CA ASP A 104 8.91 -17.32 -3.63
C ASP A 104 9.36 -18.37 -4.66
N PRO A 105 10.15 -17.97 -5.68
CA PRO A 105 10.66 -18.89 -6.70
C PRO A 105 11.56 -20.01 -6.17
N ALA A 106 12.07 -19.91 -4.94
CA ALA A 106 12.97 -20.90 -4.34
C ALA A 106 12.26 -21.86 -3.37
N SER A 107 10.98 -21.64 -3.09
CA SER A 107 10.18 -22.44 -2.15
C SER A 107 9.55 -23.65 -2.84
N ASP A 108 9.37 -24.75 -2.09
CA ASP A 108 8.56 -25.90 -2.52
C ASP A 108 7.06 -25.55 -2.59
N THR A 109 6.66 -24.45 -1.95
CA THR A 109 5.33 -23.82 -2.07
C THR A 109 5.55 -22.43 -2.68
N PRO A 110 5.57 -22.31 -4.02
CA PRO A 110 6.04 -21.11 -4.70
C PRO A 110 5.12 -19.91 -4.51
N ILE A 111 3.83 -20.15 -4.24
CA ILE A 111 2.86 -19.12 -3.95
C ILE A 111 2.12 -19.44 -2.66
N THR A 112 1.93 -18.43 -1.83
CA THR A 112 1.09 -18.51 -0.65
C THR A 112 0.13 -17.33 -0.62
N SER A 113 -1.11 -17.61 -0.24
CA SER A 113 -2.12 -16.60 0.06
C SER A 113 -2.43 -16.70 1.55
N ALA A 114 -2.22 -15.62 2.30
CA ALA A 114 -2.64 -15.57 3.71
C ALA A 114 -4.14 -15.27 3.87
N GLY A 115 -4.86 -15.12 2.75
CA GLY A 115 -6.26 -14.69 2.75
C GLY A 115 -6.43 -13.27 3.28
N ALA A 116 -7.60 -13.02 3.87
CA ALA A 116 -7.97 -11.73 4.43
C ALA A 116 -7.17 -11.42 5.70
N LEU A 117 -6.39 -10.32 5.68
CA LEU A 117 -5.64 -9.84 6.83
C LEU A 117 -5.95 -8.38 7.12
N GLU A 118 -6.16 -8.05 8.39
CA GLU A 118 -6.28 -6.67 8.83
C GLU A 118 -4.96 -6.15 9.42
N HIS A 119 -4.62 -4.92 9.07
CA HIS A 119 -3.47 -4.20 9.59
C HIS A 119 -3.92 -2.91 10.26
N ASP A 120 -3.35 -2.63 11.43
CA ASP A 120 -3.44 -1.34 12.10
C ASP A 120 -2.10 -0.61 11.94
N LEU A 121 -2.13 0.60 11.39
CA LEU A 121 -0.95 1.36 11.01
C LEU A 121 -0.97 2.74 11.65
N LYS A 122 0.18 3.13 12.19
CA LYS A 122 0.50 4.52 12.45
C LYS A 122 1.04 5.16 11.18
N VAL A 123 0.53 6.34 10.83
CA VAL A 123 0.93 7.11 9.66
C VAL A 123 1.76 8.32 10.10
N SER A 124 2.86 8.61 9.41
CA SER A 124 3.57 9.88 9.52
C SER A 124 4.00 10.33 8.14
N ARG A 125 3.63 11.56 7.76
CA ARG A 125 4.06 12.19 6.50
C ARG A 125 4.83 13.47 6.80
N GLU A 126 5.97 13.63 6.12
CA GLU A 126 6.80 14.83 6.16
C GLU A 126 7.13 15.25 4.72
N GLY A 127 6.33 16.16 4.16
CA GLY A 127 6.43 16.54 2.75
C GLY A 127 6.16 15.35 1.83
N GLU A 128 7.20 14.93 1.09
CA GLU A 128 7.16 13.80 0.15
C GLU A 128 7.60 12.47 0.79
N ALA A 129 7.94 12.44 2.08
CA ALA A 129 8.28 11.23 2.80
C ALA A 129 7.07 10.68 3.55
N LEU A 130 6.78 9.39 3.39
CA LEU A 130 5.76 8.66 4.15
C LEU A 130 6.41 7.56 4.96
N THR A 131 6.00 7.44 6.23
CA THR A 131 6.33 6.31 7.09
C THR A 131 5.05 5.64 7.57
N LEU A 132 4.96 4.34 7.35
CA LEU A 132 3.89 3.48 7.84
C LEU A 132 4.46 2.48 8.84
N GLN A 133 3.93 2.46 10.07
CA GLN A 133 4.36 1.52 11.09
C GLN A 133 3.23 0.57 11.47
N PHE A 134 3.43 -0.71 11.17
CA PHE A 134 2.44 -1.78 11.33
C PHE A 134 2.31 -2.22 12.79
N GLY A 135 1.20 -2.91 13.09
CA GLY A 135 0.90 -3.45 14.42
C GLY A 135 0.65 -2.34 15.45
N GLY A 136 -0.05 -1.29 15.04
CA GLY A 136 -0.35 -0.13 15.89
C GLY A 136 0.90 0.64 16.34
N GLY A 137 1.98 0.61 15.55
CA GLY A 137 3.22 1.32 15.88
C GLY A 137 4.29 0.49 16.61
N THR A 138 4.21 -0.84 16.56
CA THR A 138 5.12 -1.72 17.34
C THR A 138 5.84 -2.80 16.53
N SER A 139 5.59 -2.85 15.22
CA SER A 139 6.12 -3.88 14.32
C SER A 139 6.90 -3.25 13.16
N THR A 140 6.86 -3.88 11.99
CA THR A 140 7.51 -3.47 10.75
C THR A 140 7.25 -1.99 10.43
N ILE A 141 8.32 -1.30 10.05
CA ILE A 141 8.29 0.07 9.51
C ILE A 141 8.50 -0.03 8.01
N GLN A 142 7.65 0.62 7.24
CA GLN A 142 7.83 0.80 5.81
C GLN A 142 7.94 2.29 5.53
N THR A 143 8.93 2.68 4.75
CA THR A 143 9.15 4.06 4.36
C THR A 143 9.05 4.21 2.86
N PHE A 144 8.58 5.39 2.44
CA PHE A 144 8.28 5.67 1.05
C PHE A 144 8.61 7.11 0.68
N THR A 145 8.76 7.32 -0.62
CA THR A 145 8.83 8.64 -1.25
C THR A 145 7.67 8.81 -2.21
N LEU A 146 7.05 9.99 -2.22
CA LEU A 146 5.92 10.31 -3.07
C LEU A 146 6.35 10.29 -4.55
N ILE A 147 5.60 9.57 -5.37
CA ILE A 147 5.68 9.61 -6.84
C ILE A 147 4.68 10.65 -7.37
N SER A 148 3.43 10.56 -6.92
CA SER A 148 2.37 11.50 -7.25
C SER A 148 1.27 11.49 -6.19
N GLU A 149 0.45 12.55 -6.16
CA GLU A 149 -0.76 12.59 -5.31
C GLU A 149 -1.89 11.69 -5.83
N ALA A 150 -1.68 10.99 -6.96
CA ALA A 150 -2.61 10.03 -7.57
C ALA A 150 -4.03 10.61 -7.80
N GLU A 151 -4.11 11.90 -8.16
CA GLU A 151 -5.40 12.59 -8.33
C GLU A 151 -6.27 11.97 -9.42
N LYS A 152 -5.63 11.41 -10.45
CA LYS A 152 -6.29 10.73 -11.57
C LYS A 152 -6.17 9.23 -11.42
N THR A 153 -6.79 8.71 -10.37
CA THR A 153 -6.84 7.27 -10.11
C THR A 153 -8.10 6.65 -10.71
N ARG A 154 -7.96 5.44 -11.24
CA ARG A 154 -9.06 4.54 -11.59
C ARG A 154 -8.74 3.15 -11.11
N ILE A 155 -9.63 2.58 -10.30
CA ILE A 155 -9.47 1.24 -9.74
C ILE A 155 -10.53 0.31 -10.33
N TYR A 156 -10.04 -0.81 -10.87
CA TYR A 156 -10.84 -1.89 -11.43
C TYR A 156 -10.72 -3.09 -10.50
N ASN A 157 -11.85 -3.55 -9.98
CA ASN A 157 -11.86 -4.69 -9.04
C ASN A 157 -12.22 -5.98 -9.78
N PHE A 158 -11.48 -7.02 -9.44
CA PHE A 158 -11.69 -8.40 -9.86
C PHE A 158 -12.11 -9.23 -8.64
N SER A 159 -12.59 -10.46 -8.85
CA SER A 159 -12.96 -11.34 -7.73
C SER A 159 -11.82 -11.71 -6.79
N ASN A 160 -10.58 -11.63 -7.28
CA ASN A 160 -9.37 -12.00 -6.56
C ASN A 160 -8.26 -10.96 -6.77
N GLY A 161 -8.59 -9.67 -6.83
CA GLY A 161 -7.60 -8.64 -7.03
C GLY A 161 -8.13 -7.30 -7.50
N SER A 162 -7.20 -6.40 -7.80
CA SER A 162 -7.47 -5.09 -8.36
C SER A 162 -6.38 -4.66 -9.35
N LEU A 163 -6.76 -3.79 -10.29
CA LEU A 163 -5.86 -3.01 -11.12
C LEU A 163 -6.12 -1.53 -10.80
N ALA A 164 -5.06 -0.81 -10.45
CA ALA A 164 -5.09 0.64 -10.41
C ALA A 164 -4.35 1.23 -11.59
N LEU A 165 -4.95 2.23 -12.22
CA LEU A 165 -4.31 3.16 -13.14
C LEU A 165 -4.28 4.52 -12.44
N ALA A 166 -3.09 4.96 -12.01
CA ALA A 166 -2.89 6.19 -11.26
C ALA A 166 -1.87 7.06 -12.01
N ASP A 167 -2.36 8.18 -12.56
CA ASP A 167 -1.58 9.02 -13.48
C ASP A 167 -0.99 8.21 -14.65
N ASP A 168 0.33 8.11 -14.77
CA ASP A 168 1.05 7.32 -15.77
C ASP A 168 1.51 5.93 -15.27
N TYR A 169 1.15 5.56 -14.04
CA TYR A 169 1.49 4.29 -13.41
C TYR A 169 0.33 3.31 -13.39
N PHE A 170 0.68 2.02 -13.46
CA PHE A 170 -0.25 0.94 -13.13
C PHE A 170 0.27 0.14 -11.94
N ILE A 171 -0.67 -0.41 -11.16
CA ILE A 171 -0.40 -1.45 -10.17
C ILE A 171 -1.43 -2.55 -10.38
N LEU A 172 -0.95 -3.77 -10.60
CA LEU A 172 -1.77 -4.96 -10.79
C LEU A 172 -1.50 -5.92 -9.64
N VAL A 173 -2.56 -6.34 -8.95
CA VAL A 173 -2.52 -7.41 -7.96
C VAL A 173 -3.71 -8.32 -8.24
N ILE A 174 -3.48 -9.48 -8.84
CA ILE A 174 -4.52 -10.48 -9.07
C ILE A 174 -3.98 -11.83 -8.66
N GLY A 175 -4.74 -12.59 -7.88
CA GLY A 175 -4.41 -13.98 -7.60
C GLY A 175 -4.92 -14.50 -6.26
N ASP A 176 -4.58 -15.75 -6.05
CA ASP A 176 -4.87 -16.59 -4.89
C ASP A 176 -3.74 -17.61 -4.74
N GLU A 177 -3.90 -18.62 -3.89
CA GLU A 177 -2.94 -19.70 -3.70
C GLU A 177 -2.71 -20.59 -4.94
N ASP A 178 -3.58 -20.56 -5.95
CA ASP A 178 -3.45 -21.40 -7.14
C ASP A 178 -2.70 -20.68 -8.26
N LYS A 179 -2.84 -19.36 -8.38
CA LYS A 179 -2.17 -18.56 -9.42
C LYS A 179 -2.16 -17.08 -9.05
N ALA A 180 -1.16 -16.36 -9.56
CA ALA A 180 -1.11 -14.91 -9.42
C ALA A 180 -0.46 -14.20 -10.60
N VAL A 181 -0.86 -12.95 -10.79
CA VAL A 181 -0.27 -11.99 -11.71
C VAL A 181 -0.19 -10.66 -10.98
N THR A 182 1.04 -10.21 -10.71
CA THR A 182 1.28 -8.98 -9.97
C THR A 182 2.38 -8.17 -10.66
N GLY A 183 2.28 -6.85 -10.59
CA GLY A 183 3.35 -5.99 -11.07
C GLY A 183 2.97 -4.53 -11.04
N TYR A 184 3.98 -3.70 -11.30
CA TYR A 184 3.79 -2.27 -11.46
C TYR A 184 4.79 -1.70 -12.46
N GLY A 185 4.47 -0.52 -12.96
CA GLY A 185 5.30 0.23 -13.87
C GLY A 185 4.48 1.32 -14.53
N THR A 186 4.87 1.72 -15.73
CA THR A 186 4.16 2.76 -16.48
C THR A 186 3.25 2.17 -17.54
N TYR A 187 2.24 2.93 -17.93
CA TYR A 187 1.34 2.54 -19.02
C TYR A 187 1.01 3.71 -19.95
N SER A 188 0.55 3.37 -21.15
CA SER A 188 -0.15 4.29 -22.03
C SER A 188 -1.42 3.61 -22.54
N ARG A 189 -2.47 4.41 -22.73
CA ARG A 189 -3.80 3.92 -23.12
C ARG A 189 -4.23 4.52 -24.45
N ASN A 190 -4.68 3.67 -25.37
CA ASN A 190 -5.34 4.06 -26.61
C ASN A 190 -6.65 3.28 -26.76
N GLY A 191 -7.77 3.92 -26.40
CA GLY A 191 -9.06 3.24 -26.27
C GLY A 191 -9.00 2.16 -25.19
N GLU A 192 -9.28 0.91 -25.56
CA GLU A 192 -9.18 -0.25 -24.66
C GLU A 192 -7.77 -0.84 -24.59
N LEU A 193 -6.87 -0.48 -25.50
CA LEU A 193 -5.52 -1.03 -25.51
C LEU A 193 -4.65 -0.33 -24.47
N LEU A 194 -4.00 -1.14 -23.62
CA LEU A 194 -2.96 -0.74 -22.69
C LEU A 194 -1.60 -1.26 -23.18
N ALA A 195 -0.66 -0.35 -23.40
CA ALA A 195 0.75 -0.70 -23.54
C ALA A 195 1.44 -0.45 -22.19
N MET A 196 1.97 -1.51 -21.59
CA MET A 196 2.49 -1.52 -20.23
C MET A 196 4.01 -1.79 -20.25
N SER A 197 4.75 -1.02 -19.47
CA SER A 197 6.18 -1.23 -19.20
C SER A 197 6.35 -1.50 -17.72
N ALA A 198 6.30 -2.77 -17.33
CA ALA A 198 6.45 -3.20 -15.95
C ALA A 198 7.90 -3.01 -15.50
N ILE A 199 8.09 -2.22 -14.44
CA ILE A 199 9.39 -2.08 -13.75
C ILE A 199 9.69 -3.40 -13.02
N ARG A 200 8.69 -3.91 -12.30
CA ARG A 200 8.72 -5.23 -11.66
C ARG A 200 7.44 -5.99 -12.00
N TRP A 201 7.61 -7.26 -12.32
CA TRP A 201 6.52 -8.18 -12.62
C TRP A 201 6.80 -9.51 -11.95
N ALA A 202 5.79 -10.10 -11.32
CA ALA A 202 5.85 -11.43 -10.74
C ALA A 202 4.56 -12.19 -11.07
N GLU A 203 4.69 -13.38 -11.64
CA GLU A 203 3.57 -14.24 -11.98
C GLU A 203 3.81 -15.68 -11.52
N SER A 204 2.73 -16.39 -11.22
CA SER A 204 2.75 -17.81 -10.90
C SER A 204 1.53 -18.53 -11.46
N ASP A 205 1.72 -19.76 -11.88
CA ASP A 205 0.69 -20.71 -12.29
C ASP A 205 0.37 -21.76 -11.19
N GLY A 206 0.87 -21.52 -9.97
CA GLY A 206 0.76 -22.42 -8.82
C GLY A 206 1.89 -23.44 -8.72
N ARG A 207 2.71 -23.59 -9.76
CA ARG A 207 3.84 -24.53 -9.80
C ARG A 207 5.19 -23.84 -9.87
N GLU A 208 5.26 -22.73 -10.60
CA GLU A 208 6.48 -21.95 -10.75
C GLU A 208 6.18 -20.48 -10.51
N VAL A 209 7.19 -19.72 -10.06
CA VAL A 209 7.15 -18.26 -9.99
C VAL A 209 8.15 -17.70 -10.98
N LYS A 210 7.74 -16.67 -11.70
CA LYS A 210 8.58 -15.95 -12.63
C LYS A 210 8.60 -14.46 -12.31
N ASN A 211 9.78 -13.97 -11.97
CA ASN A 211 10.02 -12.54 -11.80
C ASN A 211 10.71 -11.95 -13.02
N LEU A 212 10.21 -10.82 -13.50
CA LEU A 212 10.77 -10.05 -14.62
C LEU A 212 11.01 -8.58 -14.22
N ARG A 213 12.09 -8.00 -14.76
CA ARG A 213 12.35 -6.55 -14.74
C ARG A 213 12.16 -5.99 -16.14
N ASP A 214 11.79 -4.71 -16.23
CA ASP A 214 11.70 -3.97 -17.49
C ASP A 214 10.88 -4.71 -18.56
N HIS A 215 9.81 -5.37 -18.11
CA HIS A 215 9.00 -6.25 -18.93
C HIS A 215 7.93 -5.46 -19.67
N ARG A 216 7.92 -5.55 -20.99
CA ARG A 216 6.88 -4.95 -21.82
C ARG A 216 5.80 -5.96 -22.14
N LEU A 217 4.56 -5.54 -21.93
CA LEU A 217 3.38 -6.32 -22.26
C LEU A 217 2.26 -5.42 -22.77
N SER A 218 1.26 -6.04 -23.38
CA SER A 218 0.03 -5.37 -23.78
C SER A 218 -1.16 -6.06 -23.14
N ALA A 219 -2.21 -5.28 -22.91
CA ALA A 219 -3.48 -5.77 -22.40
C ALA A 219 -4.63 -5.01 -23.06
N THR A 220 -5.81 -5.62 -23.06
CA THR A 220 -7.07 -4.96 -23.39
C THR A 220 -7.86 -4.77 -22.11
N LEU A 221 -8.25 -3.54 -21.82
CA LEU A 221 -9.09 -3.17 -20.69
C LEU A 221 -10.41 -2.58 -21.22
N SER A 222 -11.44 -3.43 -21.23
CA SER A 222 -12.81 -3.04 -21.50
C SER A 222 -13.57 -2.80 -20.20
N ASP A 223 -14.85 -2.46 -20.28
CA ASP A 223 -15.72 -2.34 -19.09
C ASP A 223 -16.01 -3.68 -18.41
N ALA A 224 -15.74 -4.80 -19.10
CA ALA A 224 -16.07 -6.14 -18.63
C ALA A 224 -14.87 -6.93 -18.08
N ALA A 225 -13.67 -6.69 -18.60
CA ALA A 225 -12.49 -7.46 -18.20
C ALA A 225 -11.17 -6.77 -18.53
N LEU A 226 -10.13 -7.16 -17.80
CA LEU A 226 -8.73 -7.02 -18.23
C LEU A 226 -8.30 -8.32 -18.93
N THR A 227 -7.80 -8.23 -20.16
CA THR A 227 -7.26 -9.39 -20.89
C THR A 227 -5.80 -9.13 -21.27
N LEU A 228 -4.89 -9.99 -20.83
CA LEU A 228 -3.47 -9.91 -21.16
C LEU A 228 -3.20 -10.46 -22.57
N ALA A 229 -2.06 -10.09 -23.16
CA ALA A 229 -1.66 -10.53 -24.51
C ALA A 229 -1.56 -12.06 -24.67
N ASP A 230 -1.38 -12.81 -23.58
CA ASP A 230 -1.34 -14.27 -23.57
C ASP A 230 -2.72 -14.93 -23.48
N GLY A 231 -3.80 -14.14 -23.47
CA GLY A 231 -5.18 -14.61 -23.44
C GLY A 231 -5.77 -14.81 -22.05
N ARG A 232 -4.98 -14.65 -20.97
CA ARG A 232 -5.54 -14.63 -19.60
C ARG A 232 -6.50 -13.45 -19.46
N SER A 233 -7.69 -13.70 -18.94
CA SER A 233 -8.76 -12.70 -18.80
C SER A 233 -9.30 -12.68 -17.37
N PHE A 234 -9.50 -11.47 -16.85
CA PHE A 234 -9.91 -11.20 -15.48
C PHE A 234 -11.19 -10.34 -15.49
N PRO A 235 -12.35 -10.94 -15.18
CA PRO A 235 -13.63 -10.22 -15.20
C PRO A 235 -13.69 -9.14 -14.12
N ILE A 236 -14.15 -7.96 -14.50
CA ILE A 236 -14.37 -6.83 -13.60
C ILE A 236 -15.71 -7.05 -12.88
N ILE A 237 -15.69 -7.00 -11.54
CA ILE A 237 -16.89 -7.26 -10.70
C ILE A 237 -17.51 -5.99 -10.14
N SER A 238 -16.76 -4.88 -10.14
CA SER A 238 -17.29 -3.56 -9.82
C SER A 238 -16.40 -2.48 -10.42
N ASN A 239 -17.04 -1.51 -11.06
CA ASN A 239 -16.46 -0.19 -11.26
C ASN A 239 -16.95 0.64 -10.08
N VAL A 240 -16.05 1.17 -9.25
CA VAL A 240 -16.44 2.25 -8.34
C VAL A 240 -16.84 3.41 -9.25
N PRO A 241 -18.12 3.86 -9.25
CA PRO A 241 -18.54 4.96 -10.11
C PRO A 241 -17.73 6.22 -9.79
N GLN A 242 -17.24 6.90 -10.83
CA GLN A 242 -16.62 8.22 -10.73
C GLN A 242 -17.64 9.29 -10.37
#